data_AF-A0A4U3KSE1-F1
#
_entry.id   AF-A0A4U3KSE1-F1
#
_cell.length_a   1.000
_cell.length_b   1.000
_cell.length_c   1.000
_cell.angle_alpha   90.00
_cell.angle_beta   90.00
_cell.angle_gamma   90.00
#
_symmetry.space_group_name_H-M   'P 1'
#
loop_
_entity.id
_entity.type
_entity.pdbx_description
1 polymer ?
#
loop_
_entity_poly.entity_id
_entity_poly.type
_entity_poly.pdbx_seq_one_letter_code
_entity_poly.pdbx_strand_id
1 'polypeptide(L)'
;MAKKWTEDDDIYLEYFVFEGDTLVEEAADFLGRSFGAVCTRLTELRKKDPEVRYLKRRWSKKEDDFLRRNYRSISTNDLALALNRTTEAVKSRRAFLGLTLIRPITPRKEEILELIKKGYYRPQIAKALNIDEKSLSKFLKINNIYCQAVPYEKRTKEAKKYIYKQYR
;
A
#
# COMPACT_ATOMS: atom_id res chain seq x y z
N MET A 1 25.08 -24.85 -19.88
CA MET A 1 23.91 -25.74 -19.68
C MET A 1 23.24 -25.37 -18.37
N ALA A 2 21.91 -25.29 -18.31
CA ALA A 2 21.22 -25.00 -17.06
C ALA A 2 21.41 -26.15 -16.05
N LYS A 3 21.77 -25.84 -14.80
CA LYS A 3 21.89 -26.82 -13.71
C LYS A 3 20.55 -27.54 -13.56
N LYS A 4 20.52 -28.87 -13.75
CA LYS A 4 19.31 -29.68 -13.55
C LYS A 4 18.89 -29.63 -12.09
N TRP A 5 17.58 -29.57 -11.85
CA TRP A 5 17.02 -29.70 -10.50
C TRP A 5 17.14 -31.14 -10.02
N THR A 6 17.61 -31.32 -8.80
CA THR A 6 17.73 -32.62 -8.13
C THR A 6 16.60 -32.82 -7.13
N GLU A 7 16.39 -34.07 -6.71
CA GLU A 7 15.43 -34.38 -5.64
C GLU A 7 15.83 -33.71 -4.32
N ASP A 8 17.13 -33.67 -4.00
CA ASP A 8 17.64 -32.94 -2.83
C ASP A 8 17.37 -31.44 -2.90
N ASP A 9 17.49 -30.81 -4.09
CA ASP A 9 17.12 -29.41 -4.28
C ASP A 9 15.62 -29.19 -3.96
N ASP A 10 14.77 -30.12 -4.39
CA ASP A 10 13.32 -30.05 -4.19
C ASP A 10 12.95 -30.28 -2.72
N ILE A 11 13.54 -31.28 -2.05
CA ILE A 11 13.38 -31.55 -0.61
C ILE A 11 13.84 -30.35 0.22
N TYR A 12 14.99 -29.76 -0.11
CA TYR A 12 15.47 -28.55 0.55
C TYR A 12 14.46 -27.42 0.40
N LEU A 13 13.94 -27.18 -0.82
CA LEU A 13 12.95 -26.14 -1.05
C LEU A 13 11.62 -26.40 -0.32
N GLU A 14 11.20 -27.65 -0.19
CA GLU A 14 10.02 -28.02 0.60
C GLU A 14 10.23 -27.73 2.09
N TYR A 15 11.37 -28.14 2.66
CA TYR A 15 11.70 -27.90 4.06
C TYR A 15 11.91 -26.41 4.36
N PHE A 16 12.66 -25.71 3.50
CA PHE A 16 12.99 -24.30 3.65
C PHE A 16 11.75 -23.40 3.69
N VAL A 17 10.67 -23.82 3.02
CA VAL A 17 9.36 -23.13 3.01
C VAL A 17 8.58 -23.30 4.32
N PHE A 18 8.83 -24.37 5.09
CA PHE A 18 8.09 -24.65 6.32
C PHE A 18 8.49 -23.74 7.50
N GLU A 19 9.72 -23.22 7.52
CA GLU A 19 10.21 -22.43 8.66
C GLU A 19 9.77 -20.95 8.64
N GLY A 20 9.11 -20.48 7.57
CA GLY A 20 8.29 -19.25 7.57
C GLY A 20 9.00 -17.91 7.80
N ASP A 21 10.31 -17.93 8.07
CA ASP A 21 11.13 -16.77 8.42
C ASP A 21 12.41 -16.63 7.57
N THR A 22 12.65 -17.52 6.61
CA THR A 22 13.84 -17.50 5.75
C THR A 22 13.55 -16.88 4.37
N LEU A 23 14.55 -16.19 3.82
CA LEU A 23 14.48 -15.47 2.54
C LEU A 23 14.61 -16.45 1.37
N VAL A 24 13.82 -16.30 0.31
CA VAL A 24 14.00 -17.12 -0.92
C VAL A 24 15.39 -16.89 -1.52
N GLU A 25 15.97 -15.73 -1.25
CA GLU A 25 17.34 -15.34 -1.53
C GLU A 25 18.37 -16.25 -0.84
N GLU A 26 18.17 -16.61 0.43
CA GLU A 26 19.07 -17.54 1.14
C GLU A 26 18.98 -18.95 0.55
N ALA A 27 17.78 -19.38 0.13
CA ALA A 27 17.64 -20.63 -0.63
C ALA A 27 18.32 -20.56 -2.00
N ALA A 28 18.25 -19.41 -2.68
CA ALA A 28 18.91 -19.20 -3.95
C ALA A 28 20.44 -19.26 -3.80
N ASP A 29 20.98 -18.60 -2.77
CA ASP A 29 22.40 -18.62 -2.44
C ASP A 29 22.87 -20.03 -2.08
N PHE A 30 22.14 -20.73 -1.20
CA PHE A 30 22.45 -22.11 -0.81
C PHE A 30 22.48 -23.06 -2.01
N LEU A 31 21.50 -22.95 -2.92
CA LEU A 31 21.41 -23.80 -4.10
C LEU A 31 22.36 -23.38 -5.24
N GLY A 32 23.00 -22.21 -5.11
CA GLY A 32 23.80 -21.60 -6.17
C GLY A 32 22.98 -21.28 -7.41
N ARG A 33 21.75 -20.80 -7.24
CA ARG A 33 20.79 -20.49 -8.31
C ARG A 33 20.31 -19.04 -8.19
N SER A 34 19.74 -18.51 -9.28
CA SER A 34 19.11 -17.19 -9.20
C SER A 34 17.78 -17.27 -8.45
N PHE A 35 17.42 -16.18 -7.78
CA PHE A 35 16.11 -15.98 -7.15
C PHE A 35 14.96 -16.36 -8.09
N GLY A 36 14.99 -15.89 -9.34
CA GLY A 36 13.97 -16.18 -10.34
C GLY A 36 13.87 -17.66 -10.74
N ALA A 37 14.99 -18.38 -10.76
CA ALA A 37 15.00 -19.83 -11.02
C ALA A 37 14.35 -20.60 -9.86
N VAL A 38 14.68 -20.23 -8.62
CA VAL A 38 14.07 -20.81 -7.42
C VAL A 38 12.57 -20.53 -7.38
N CYS A 39 12.13 -19.29 -7.66
CA CYS A 39 10.70 -18.96 -7.75
C CYS A 39 9.96 -19.78 -8.81
N THR A 40 10.57 -19.97 -9.98
CA THR A 40 9.99 -20.78 -11.05
C THR A 40 9.86 -22.23 -10.62
N ARG A 41 10.92 -22.82 -10.04
CA ARG A 41 10.90 -24.21 -9.57
C ARG A 41 9.88 -24.45 -8.47
N LEU A 42 9.83 -23.58 -7.47
CA LEU A 42 8.81 -23.63 -6.43
C LEU A 42 7.40 -23.58 -7.03
N THR A 43 7.20 -22.82 -8.11
CA THR A 43 5.90 -22.78 -8.81
C THR A 43 5.58 -24.10 -9.52
N GLU A 44 6.58 -24.80 -10.05
CA GLU A 44 6.42 -26.14 -10.64
C GLU A 44 6.11 -27.20 -9.59
N LEU A 45 6.84 -27.22 -8.46
CA LEU A 45 6.61 -28.15 -7.36
C LEU A 45 5.19 -28.03 -6.82
N ARG A 46 4.70 -26.79 -6.65
CA ARG A 46 3.31 -26.48 -6.24
C ARG A 46 2.22 -27.04 -7.16
N LYS A 47 2.53 -27.30 -8.44
CA LYS A 47 1.56 -27.90 -9.38
C LYS A 47 1.50 -29.42 -9.25
N LYS A 48 2.54 -30.05 -8.69
CA LYS A 48 2.70 -31.50 -8.62
C LYS A 48 2.22 -32.06 -7.28
N ASP A 49 2.50 -31.36 -6.19
CA ASP A 49 2.09 -31.79 -4.85
C ASP A 49 1.38 -30.63 -4.10
N PRO A 50 0.07 -30.78 -3.81
CA PRO A 50 -0.69 -29.82 -3.01
C PRO A 50 -0.27 -29.72 -1.53
N GLU A 51 0.38 -30.76 -0.98
CA GLU A 51 0.85 -30.80 0.42
C GLU A 51 2.13 -29.99 0.62
N VAL A 52 2.82 -29.63 -0.48
CA VAL A 52 3.87 -28.60 -0.48
C VAL A 52 3.23 -27.28 -0.07
N ARG A 53 3.30 -27.01 1.25
CA ARG A 53 2.53 -25.96 1.90
C ARG A 53 2.75 -24.60 1.23
N TYR A 54 1.66 -23.85 1.12
CA TYR A 54 1.60 -22.53 0.50
C TYR A 54 2.69 -21.58 1.02
N LEU A 55 3.57 -21.13 0.13
CA LEU A 55 4.51 -20.00 0.34
C LEU A 55 3.81 -18.64 0.54
N LYS A 56 2.48 -18.58 0.64
CA LYS A 56 1.81 -17.41 1.21
C LYS A 56 2.09 -17.44 2.71
N ARG A 57 3.29 -16.99 3.11
CA ARG A 57 3.63 -16.69 4.51
C ARG A 57 2.42 -16.03 5.15
N ARG A 58 1.76 -16.74 6.07
CA ARG A 58 0.53 -16.24 6.70
C ARG A 58 0.88 -14.96 7.42
N TRP A 59 -0.04 -14.01 7.41
CA TRP A 59 0.12 -12.80 8.21
C TRP A 59 0.00 -13.18 9.68
N SER A 60 1.07 -12.96 10.43
CA SER A 60 1.06 -13.13 11.87
C SER A 60 0.38 -11.95 12.55
N LYS A 61 -0.08 -12.17 13.78
CA LYS A 61 -0.64 -11.09 14.62
C LYS A 61 0.39 -9.97 14.84
N LYS A 62 1.67 -10.31 15.01
CA LYS A 62 2.76 -9.34 15.20
C LYS A 62 2.92 -8.43 13.97
N GLU A 63 2.88 -8.99 12.77
CA GLU A 63 2.94 -8.23 11.51
C GLU A 63 1.72 -7.32 11.34
N ASP A 64 0.52 -7.82 11.61
CA ASP A 64 -0.71 -7.00 11.58
C ASP A 64 -0.64 -5.85 12.60
N ASP A 65 -0.16 -6.11 13.82
CA ASP A 65 -0.02 -5.10 14.87
C ASP A 65 1.08 -4.08 14.54
N PHE A 66 2.13 -4.50 13.84
CA PHE A 66 3.14 -3.60 13.30
C PHE A 66 2.55 -2.69 12.23
N LEU A 67 1.74 -3.23 11.29
CA LEU A 67 1.03 -2.43 10.30
C LEU A 67 0.09 -1.43 10.96
N ARG A 68 -0.73 -1.85 11.93
CA ARG A 68 -1.69 -0.95 12.64
C ARG A 68 -0.99 0.24 13.29
N ARG A 69 0.18 0.03 13.88
CA ARG A 69 0.96 1.07 14.57
C ARG A 69 1.67 2.02 13.61
N ASN A 70 2.16 1.50 12.48
CA ASN A 70 3.14 2.22 11.67
C ASN A 70 2.64 2.71 10.30
N TYR A 71 1.49 2.23 9.81
CA TYR A 71 1.05 2.51 8.42
C TYR A 71 0.83 3.98 8.06
N ARG A 72 0.70 4.87 9.06
CA ARG A 72 0.56 6.31 8.88
C ARG A 72 1.90 7.06 8.88
N SER A 73 2.90 6.51 9.56
CA SER A 73 4.18 7.17 9.81
C SER A 73 5.28 6.67 8.88
N ILE A 74 5.18 5.41 8.44
CA ILE A 74 6.18 4.73 7.61
C ILE A 74 5.62 4.52 6.20
N SER A 75 6.46 4.70 5.18
CA SER A 75 6.07 4.47 3.80
C SER A 75 5.73 2.99 3.55
N THR A 76 4.86 2.71 2.58
CA THR A 76 4.50 1.31 2.27
C THR A 76 5.71 0.48 1.82
N ASN A 77 6.72 1.11 1.21
CA ASN A 77 7.94 0.43 0.78
C ASN A 77 8.79 0.03 1.98
N ASP A 78 8.99 0.95 2.93
CA ASP A 78 9.77 0.67 4.14
C ASP A 78 9.06 -0.33 5.05
N LEU A 79 7.73 -0.30 5.12
CA LEU A 79 6.94 -1.34 5.77
C LEU A 79 7.16 -2.72 5.12
N ALA A 80 7.21 -2.76 3.79
CA ALA A 80 7.49 -3.99 3.05
C ALA A 80 8.89 -4.53 3.35
N LEU A 81 9.90 -3.66 3.35
CA LEU A 81 11.26 -4.02 3.74
C LEU A 81 11.32 -4.53 5.18
N ALA A 82 10.72 -3.82 6.13
CA ALA A 82 10.72 -4.21 7.55
C ALA A 82 9.99 -5.53 7.83
N LEU A 83 8.96 -5.86 7.03
CA LEU A 83 8.20 -7.10 7.15
C LEU A 83 8.75 -8.23 6.27
N ASN A 84 9.78 -7.93 5.47
CA ASN A 84 10.29 -8.82 4.44
C ASN A 84 9.18 -9.34 3.52
N ARG A 85 8.38 -8.42 2.97
CA ARG A 85 7.26 -8.72 2.07
C ARG A 85 7.28 -7.77 0.89
N THR A 86 6.61 -8.17 -0.19
CA THR A 86 6.43 -7.27 -1.34
C THR A 86 5.52 -6.10 -0.96
N THR A 87 5.77 -4.96 -1.59
CA THR A 87 4.96 -3.74 -1.42
C THR A 87 3.49 -3.99 -1.73
N GLU A 88 3.20 -4.84 -2.72
CA GLU A 88 1.84 -5.22 -3.11
C GLU A 88 1.15 -6.12 -2.07
N ALA A 89 1.89 -7.04 -1.44
CA ALA A 89 1.36 -7.84 -0.34
C ALA A 89 0.99 -6.96 0.87
N VAL A 90 1.83 -5.96 1.19
CA VAL A 90 1.55 -5.00 2.26
C VAL A 90 0.33 -4.13 1.93
N LYS A 91 0.22 -3.61 0.70
CA LYS A 91 -0.96 -2.84 0.26
C LYS A 91 -2.24 -3.67 0.38
N SER A 92 -2.22 -4.89 -0.14
CA SER A 92 -3.34 -5.82 -0.09
C SER A 92 -3.74 -6.13 1.35
N ARG A 93 -2.76 -6.39 2.23
CA ARG A 93 -3.04 -6.66 3.64
C ARG A 93 -3.59 -5.45 4.37
N ARG A 94 -3.02 -4.27 4.13
CA ARG A 94 -3.53 -3.02 4.70
C ARG A 94 -4.98 -2.76 4.28
N ALA A 95 -5.33 -3.00 3.02
CA ALA A 95 -6.71 -2.90 2.55
C ALA A 95 -7.62 -3.88 3.28
N PHE A 96 -7.20 -5.14 3.42
CA PHE A 96 -7.93 -6.16 4.20
C PHE A 96 -8.14 -5.76 5.67
N LEU A 97 -7.15 -5.12 6.30
CA LEU A 97 -7.22 -4.63 7.67
C LEU A 97 -7.90 -3.25 7.82
N GLY A 98 -8.35 -2.63 6.71
CA GLY A 98 -8.93 -1.28 6.73
C GLY A 98 -7.93 -0.15 7.02
N LEU A 99 -6.61 -0.38 6.86
CA LEU A 99 -5.53 0.56 7.15
C LEU A 99 -5.24 1.51 5.96
N THR A 100 -6.26 2.28 5.60
CA THR A 100 -6.20 3.26 4.51
C THR A 100 -5.61 4.60 4.99
N LEU A 101 -4.80 5.25 4.15
CA LEU A 101 -4.32 6.63 4.40
C LEU A 101 -5.42 7.67 4.13
N ILE A 102 -6.44 7.29 3.38
CA ILE A 102 -7.58 8.14 3.08
C ILE A 102 -8.42 8.24 4.35
N ARG A 103 -8.37 9.38 5.02
CA ARG A 103 -9.31 9.68 6.11
C ARG A 103 -10.73 9.62 5.54
N PRO A 104 -11.67 8.92 6.18
CA PRO A 104 -13.04 8.88 5.70
C PRO A 104 -13.56 10.32 5.64
N ILE A 105 -14.07 10.72 4.47
CA ILE A 105 -14.59 12.07 4.23
C ILE A 105 -16.01 12.20 4.81
N THR A 106 -16.73 11.08 4.91
CA THR A 106 -18.12 11.01 5.39
C THR A 106 -18.36 11.68 6.75
N PRO A 107 -17.51 11.48 7.79
CA PRO A 107 -17.68 12.15 9.09
C PRO A 107 -17.37 13.65 9.09
N ARG A 108 -16.84 14.19 7.99
CA ARG A 108 -16.48 15.62 7.83
C ARG A 108 -17.39 16.33 6.83
N LYS A 109 -18.53 15.72 6.50
CA LYS A 109 -19.48 16.28 5.52
C LYS A 109 -19.93 17.67 5.94
N GLU A 110 -20.24 17.86 7.22
CA GLU A 110 -20.69 19.12 7.80
C GLU A 110 -19.61 20.19 7.70
N GLU A 111 -18.37 19.87 8.08
CA GLU A 111 -17.21 20.78 7.97
C GLU A 111 -16.95 21.19 6.51
N ILE A 112 -17.05 20.25 5.56
CA ILE A 112 -16.90 20.53 4.13
C ILE A 112 -17.99 21.50 3.65
N LEU A 113 -19.24 21.26 4.02
CA LEU A 113 -20.35 22.14 3.65
C LEU A 113 -20.18 23.54 4.26
N GLU A 114 -19.69 23.64 5.49
CA GLU A 114 -19.42 24.92 6.14
C GLU A 114 -18.31 25.70 5.41
N LEU A 115 -17.22 25.05 5.02
CA LEU A 115 -16.16 25.68 4.23
C LEU A 115 -16.64 26.10 2.84
N ILE A 116 -17.49 25.30 2.18
CA ILE A 116 -18.12 25.68 0.92
C ILE A 116 -18.99 26.93 1.09
N LYS A 117 -19.82 26.98 2.15
CA LYS A 117 -20.65 28.15 2.48
C LYS A 117 -19.80 29.41 2.75
N LYS A 118 -18.63 29.25 3.37
CA LYS A 118 -17.64 30.33 3.57
C LYS A 118 -16.91 30.74 2.28
N GLY A 119 -17.22 30.12 1.13
CA GLY A 119 -16.64 30.45 -0.17
C GLY A 119 -15.28 29.81 -0.44
N TYR A 120 -14.89 28.77 0.31
CA TYR A 120 -13.64 28.07 0.07
C TYR A 120 -13.74 27.21 -1.19
N TYR A 121 -12.65 27.20 -1.96
CA TYR A 121 -12.50 26.34 -3.13
C TYR A 121 -11.96 24.96 -2.75
N ARG A 122 -12.20 23.97 -3.61
CA ARG A 122 -11.79 22.56 -3.39
C ARG A 122 -10.34 22.38 -2.94
N PRO A 123 -9.32 23.03 -3.55
CA PRO A 123 -7.93 22.86 -3.12
C PRO A 123 -7.68 23.42 -1.71
N GLN A 124 -8.42 24.46 -1.31
CA GLN A 124 -8.31 25.05 0.02
C GLN A 124 -8.97 24.16 1.07
N ILE A 125 -10.15 23.62 0.77
CA ILE A 125 -10.85 22.67 1.64
C ILE A 125 -10.01 21.41 1.85
N ALA A 126 -9.45 20.87 0.76
CA ALA A 126 -8.59 19.69 0.81
C ALA A 126 -7.37 19.93 1.74
N LYS A 127 -6.72 21.09 1.59
CA LYS A 127 -5.58 21.47 2.42
C LYS A 127 -5.98 21.72 3.89
N ALA A 128 -7.06 22.46 4.14
CA ALA A 128 -7.53 22.80 5.48
C ALA A 128 -7.91 21.56 6.29
N LEU A 129 -8.57 20.59 5.65
CA LEU A 129 -8.97 19.33 6.29
C LEU A 129 -7.86 18.26 6.24
N ASN A 130 -6.74 18.53 5.58
CA ASN A 130 -5.67 17.56 5.32
C ASN A 130 -6.23 16.27 4.70
N ILE A 131 -7.04 16.42 3.65
CA ILE A 131 -7.61 15.34 2.85
C ILE A 131 -7.10 15.43 1.41
N ASP A 132 -7.01 14.28 0.75
CA ASP A 132 -6.63 14.23 -0.66
C ASP A 132 -7.69 14.91 -1.55
N GLU A 133 -7.24 15.80 -2.44
CA GLU A 133 -8.12 16.59 -3.30
C GLU A 133 -8.94 15.72 -4.26
N LYS A 134 -8.35 14.62 -4.78
CA LYS A 134 -9.07 13.69 -5.66
C LYS A 134 -10.19 12.98 -4.91
N SER A 135 -9.91 12.56 -3.68
CA SER A 135 -10.88 11.95 -2.78
C SER A 135 -12.02 12.92 -2.45
N LEU A 136 -11.72 14.19 -2.17
CA LEU A 136 -12.72 15.25 -2.00
C LEU A 136 -13.56 15.45 -3.27
N SER A 137 -12.93 15.51 -4.45
CA SER A 137 -13.67 15.66 -5.71
C SER A 137 -14.62 14.50 -5.96
N LYS A 138 -14.21 13.26 -5.67
CA LYS A 138 -15.05 12.07 -5.79
C LYS A 138 -16.22 12.12 -4.79
N PHE A 139 -15.95 12.51 -3.55
CA PHE A 139 -16.98 12.67 -2.53
C PHE A 139 -18.05 13.69 -2.92
N LEU A 140 -17.65 14.87 -3.39
CA LEU A 140 -18.57 15.93 -3.83
C LEU A 140 -19.44 15.46 -5.00
N LYS A 141 -18.87 14.74 -5.97
CA LYS A 141 -19.62 14.17 -7.10
C LYS A 141 -20.65 13.13 -6.65
N ILE A 142 -20.26 12.19 -5.80
CA ILE A 142 -21.14 11.12 -5.30
C ILE A 142 -22.32 11.70 -4.49
N ASN A 143 -22.05 12.74 -3.69
CA ASN A 143 -23.07 13.37 -2.85
C ASN A 143 -23.83 14.50 -3.55
N ASN A 144 -23.59 14.73 -4.84
CA ASN A 144 -24.17 15.83 -5.61
C ASN A 144 -24.01 17.22 -4.95
N ILE A 145 -22.84 17.47 -4.36
CA ILE A 145 -22.51 18.73 -3.68
C ILE A 145 -21.71 19.63 -4.63
N TYR A 146 -22.22 20.82 -4.91
CA TYR A 146 -21.52 21.81 -5.70
C TYR A 146 -20.47 22.55 -4.85
N CYS A 147 -19.26 22.71 -5.39
CA CYS A 147 -18.24 23.59 -4.85
C CYS A 147 -17.65 24.40 -6.01
N GLN A 148 -17.61 25.73 -5.83
CA GLN A 148 -17.19 26.70 -6.82
C GLN A 148 -15.77 26.40 -7.33
N ALA A 149 -15.56 26.57 -8.63
CA ALA A 149 -14.23 26.47 -9.21
C ALA A 149 -13.39 27.70 -8.85
N VAL A 150 -12.08 27.51 -8.70
CA VAL A 150 -11.15 28.64 -8.53
C VAL A 150 -11.22 29.51 -9.80
N PRO A 151 -11.51 30.81 -9.72
CA PRO A 151 -11.50 31.74 -10.86
C PRO A 151 -10.14 31.75 -11.58
N TYR A 152 -10.12 32.05 -12.88
CA TYR A 152 -8.91 31.94 -13.71
C TYR A 152 -7.78 32.86 -13.21
N GLU A 153 -8.13 34.07 -12.79
CA GLU A 153 -7.25 35.12 -12.27
C GLU A 153 -6.53 34.64 -11.00
N LYS A 154 -7.19 33.78 -10.24
CA LYS A 154 -6.69 33.18 -8.99
C LYS A 154 -5.83 31.94 -9.22
N ARG A 155 -5.65 31.46 -10.46
CA ARG A 155 -4.88 30.23 -10.78
C ARG A 155 -3.40 30.48 -11.06
N THR A 156 -2.96 31.73 -11.21
CA THR A 156 -1.56 32.09 -11.49
C THR A 156 -0.63 31.69 -10.34
N LYS A 157 0.68 31.48 -10.62
CA LYS A 157 1.67 31.10 -9.59
C LYS A 157 1.72 32.10 -8.41
N GLU A 158 1.58 33.39 -8.71
CA GLU A 158 1.57 34.47 -7.71
C GLU A 158 0.26 34.48 -6.90
N ALA A 159 -0.89 34.30 -7.54
CA ALA A 159 -2.18 34.22 -6.86
C ALA A 159 -2.29 32.96 -5.98
N LYS A 160 -1.74 31.81 -6.43
CA LYS A 160 -1.60 30.60 -5.60
C LYS A 160 -0.84 30.90 -4.31
N LYS A 161 0.25 31.68 -4.39
CA LYS A 161 1.05 32.06 -3.21
C LYS A 161 0.19 32.79 -2.16
N TYR A 162 -0.74 33.67 -2.59
CA TYR A 162 -1.68 34.37 -1.71
C TYR A 162 -2.81 33.46 -1.18
N ILE A 163 -3.39 32.61 -2.03
CA ILE A 163 -4.47 31.66 -1.69
C ILE A 163 -4.07 30.70 -0.57
N TYR A 164 -2.78 30.34 -0.51
CA TYR A 164 -2.24 29.41 0.49
C TYR A 164 -1.58 30.09 1.69
N LYS A 165 -1.43 31.43 1.71
CA LYS A 165 -0.79 32.20 2.80
C LYS A 165 -1.78 32.65 3.88
N GLN A 166 -3.06 32.77 3.56
CA GLN A 166 -4.10 33.37 4.44
C GLN A 166 -4.59 32.49 5.59
N TYR A 167 -4.02 31.29 5.79
CA TYR A 167 -4.57 30.30 6.73
C TYR A 167 -3.47 29.57 7.52
N ARG A 168 -2.47 30.31 8.00
CA ARG A 168 -1.45 29.81 8.93
C ARG A 168 -1.79 30.23 10.35
#